data_AF-A0A418NAC0-F1
#
_entry.id   AF-A0A418NAC0-F1
#
_cell.length_a   1.000
_cell.length_b   1.000
_cell.length_c   1.000
_cell.angle_alpha   90.00
_cell.angle_beta   90.00
_cell.angle_gamma   90.00
#
_symmetry.space_group_name_H-M   'P 1'
#
loop_
_entity.id
_entity.type
_entity.pdbx_description
1 polymer ?
#
loop_
_entity_poly.entity_id
_entity_poly.type
_entity_poly.pdbx_seq_one_letter_code
_entity_poly.pdbx_strand_id
1 'polypeptide(L)'
;MSEFFKAELKDRFLEYALERSDYFEIQTLYDEFLRPNYSLQFVEKLVREILDYDPNLMDVMSGNGMEMFMLASTPSTQDFLDEGGFMDMYVKEEEKWDVFLDQLSSTRKLTKDEKKLIKKSNPVLKREKTLLILLISAITISFLFTLASIFKETLLEPDYVPADEFERKIQQLQEQYIQENQRLQSELKQAERALDSLTK
;
A
#
# COMPACT_ATOMS: atom_id res chain seq x y z
N MET A 1 -13.14 1.40 6.47
CA MET A 1 -13.81 0.36 7.27
C MET A 1 -13.08 0.29 8.61
N SER A 2 -13.77 0.12 9.74
CA SER A 2 -13.09 -0.05 11.03
C SER A 2 -12.31 -1.38 11.02
N GLU A 3 -11.09 -1.39 11.56
CA GLU A 3 -10.28 -2.62 11.66
C GLU A 3 -10.98 -3.66 12.57
N PHE A 4 -11.74 -3.20 13.56
CA PHE A 4 -12.65 -4.04 14.36
C PHE A 4 -13.65 -4.82 13.49
N PHE A 5 -14.32 -4.13 12.57
CA PHE A 5 -15.31 -4.78 11.69
C PHE A 5 -14.64 -5.76 10.71
N LYS A 6 -13.41 -5.45 10.32
CA LYS A 6 -12.60 -6.35 9.50
C LYS A 6 -12.22 -7.62 10.26
N ALA A 7 -11.88 -7.50 11.54
CA ALA A 7 -11.62 -8.63 12.43
C ALA A 7 -12.88 -9.50 12.63
N GLU A 8 -14.02 -8.87 12.93
CA GLU A 8 -15.32 -9.56 13.04
C GLU A 8 -15.66 -10.31 11.73
N LEU A 9 -15.39 -9.70 10.59
CA LEU A 9 -15.67 -10.31 9.29
C LEU A 9 -14.78 -11.53 9.01
N LYS A 10 -13.53 -11.51 9.46
CA LYS A 10 -12.62 -12.67 9.37
C LYS A 10 -13.12 -13.83 10.23
N ASP A 11 -13.60 -13.55 11.44
CA ASP A 11 -14.12 -14.59 12.34
C ASP A 11 -15.39 -15.21 11.80
N ARG A 12 -16.37 -14.40 11.38
CA ARG A 12 -17.59 -14.91 10.73
C ARG A 12 -17.30 -15.73 9.48
N PHE A 13 -16.24 -15.37 8.76
CA PHE A 13 -15.81 -16.11 7.59
C PHE A 13 -15.21 -17.48 7.95
N LEU A 14 -14.41 -17.56 9.02
CA LEU A 14 -13.89 -18.82 9.54
C LEU A 14 -14.98 -19.69 10.20
N GLU A 15 -16.00 -19.09 10.82
CA GLU A 15 -17.18 -19.83 11.29
C GLU A 15 -17.95 -20.44 10.12
N TYR A 16 -18.19 -19.63 9.09
CA TYR A 16 -18.85 -20.09 7.87
C TYR A 16 -18.08 -21.21 7.16
N ALA A 17 -16.76 -21.14 7.19
CA ALA A 17 -15.88 -22.20 6.73
C ALA A 17 -16.12 -23.54 7.45
N LEU A 18 -16.13 -23.50 8.77
CA LEU A 18 -16.22 -24.69 9.63
C LEU A 18 -17.54 -25.44 9.46
N GLU A 19 -18.62 -24.71 9.18
CA GLU A 19 -19.94 -25.31 8.96
C GLU A 19 -20.05 -26.02 7.60
N ARG A 20 -19.13 -25.77 6.67
CA ARG A 20 -19.15 -26.37 5.32
C ARG A 20 -18.23 -27.58 5.22
N SER A 21 -18.71 -28.58 4.49
CA SER A 21 -17.98 -29.83 4.22
C SER A 21 -17.46 -29.93 2.77
N ASP A 22 -17.67 -28.89 1.96
CA ASP A 22 -17.35 -28.85 0.53
C ASP A 22 -16.31 -27.76 0.19
N TYR A 23 -15.57 -27.98 -0.91
CA TYR A 23 -14.65 -26.98 -1.47
C TYR A 23 -15.47 -25.86 -2.11
N PHE A 24 -15.10 -24.61 -1.87
CA PHE A 24 -15.77 -23.49 -2.49
C PHE A 24 -14.82 -22.42 -3.02
N GLU A 25 -15.31 -21.66 -3.97
CA GLU A 25 -14.57 -20.57 -4.60
C GLU A 25 -14.75 -19.28 -3.80
N ILE A 26 -13.77 -18.37 -3.85
CA ILE A 26 -13.91 -17.00 -3.30
C ILE A 26 -15.16 -16.31 -3.87
N GLN A 27 -15.52 -16.64 -5.11
CA GLN A 27 -16.70 -16.07 -5.76
C GLN A 27 -18.00 -16.47 -5.05
N THR A 28 -18.10 -17.69 -4.52
CA THR A 28 -19.25 -18.15 -3.71
C THR A 28 -19.36 -17.34 -2.43
N LEU A 29 -18.24 -17.13 -1.74
CA LEU A 29 -18.18 -16.32 -0.53
C LEU A 29 -18.59 -14.85 -0.79
N TYR A 30 -18.12 -14.29 -1.89
CA TYR A 30 -18.49 -12.94 -2.32
C TYR A 30 -20.00 -12.84 -2.57
N ASP A 31 -20.57 -13.84 -3.25
CA ASP A 31 -21.97 -13.85 -3.65
C ASP A 31 -22.93 -14.09 -2.48
N GLU A 32 -22.53 -14.90 -1.50
CA GLU A 32 -23.37 -15.28 -0.36
C GLU A 32 -23.26 -14.32 0.84
N PHE A 33 -22.06 -13.78 1.11
CA PHE A 33 -21.80 -13.05 2.36
C PHE A 33 -21.59 -11.55 2.19
N LEU A 34 -21.14 -11.11 1.00
CA LEU A 34 -20.54 -9.78 0.85
C LEU A 34 -21.23 -8.90 -0.20
N ARG A 35 -22.12 -9.45 -1.03
CA ARG A 35 -22.99 -8.66 -1.91
C ARG A 35 -24.10 -7.93 -1.15
N PRO A 36 -24.45 -6.69 -1.54
CA PRO A 36 -23.80 -5.83 -2.54
C PRO A 36 -22.74 -4.90 -1.92
N ASN A 37 -22.45 -5.04 -0.63
CA ASN A 37 -21.78 -4.01 0.16
C ASN A 37 -20.25 -3.98 0.00
N TYR A 38 -19.66 -5.03 -0.55
CA TYR A 38 -18.21 -5.15 -0.74
C TYR A 38 -17.87 -5.56 -2.18
N SER A 39 -16.59 -5.55 -2.54
CA SER A 39 -16.07 -5.95 -3.84
C SER A 39 -15.37 -7.31 -3.78
N LEU A 40 -15.30 -8.03 -4.90
CA LEU A 40 -14.57 -9.30 -5.00
C LEU A 40 -13.10 -9.16 -4.57
N GLN A 41 -12.45 -8.07 -4.96
CA GLN A 41 -11.06 -7.75 -4.57
C GLN A 41 -10.88 -7.63 -3.05
N PHE A 42 -11.90 -7.12 -2.35
CA PHE A 42 -11.85 -7.03 -0.90
C PHE A 42 -11.88 -8.42 -0.25
N VAL A 43 -12.64 -9.35 -0.83
CA VAL A 43 -12.71 -10.74 -0.39
C VAL A 43 -11.39 -11.46 -0.60
N GLU A 44 -10.79 -11.33 -1.78
CA GLU A 44 -9.47 -11.88 -2.08
C GLU A 44 -8.42 -11.37 -1.08
N LYS A 45 -8.45 -10.07 -0.79
CA LYS A 45 -7.56 -9.46 0.21
C LYS A 45 -7.83 -10.01 1.62
N LEU A 46 -9.10 -10.17 2.00
CA LEU A 46 -9.48 -10.72 3.31
C LEU A 46 -8.92 -12.13 3.51
N VAL A 47 -9.09 -13.00 2.52
CA VAL A 47 -8.61 -14.39 2.55
C VAL A 47 -7.08 -14.42 2.62
N ARG A 48 -6.40 -13.60 1.81
CA ARG A 48 -4.93 -13.49 1.88
C ARG A 48 -4.44 -13.06 3.26
N GLU A 49 -5.09 -12.08 3.87
CA GLU A 49 -4.68 -11.63 5.21
C GLU A 49 -4.88 -12.68 6.31
N ILE A 50 -5.81 -13.62 6.14
CA ILE A 50 -5.98 -14.74 7.07
C ILE A 50 -4.86 -15.78 6.85
N LEU A 51 -4.55 -16.11 5.59
CA LEU A 51 -3.45 -17.03 5.24
C LEU A 51 -2.08 -16.49 5.64
N ASP A 52 -1.87 -15.18 5.49
CA ASP A 52 -0.63 -14.50 5.88
C ASP A 52 -0.44 -14.52 7.40
N TYR A 53 -1.53 -14.57 8.17
CA TYR A 53 -1.47 -14.69 9.63
C TYR A 53 -1.11 -16.11 10.05
N ASP A 54 -1.88 -17.11 9.61
CA ASP A 54 -1.55 -18.51 9.80
C ASP A 54 -2.08 -19.36 8.63
N PRO A 55 -1.20 -20.01 7.85
CA PRO A 55 -1.61 -20.83 6.73
C PRO A 55 -2.37 -22.09 7.14
N ASN A 56 -2.36 -22.48 8.43
CA ASN A 56 -3.09 -23.66 8.93
C ASN A 56 -4.57 -23.36 9.24
N LEU A 57 -4.98 -22.10 9.20
CA LEU A 57 -6.39 -21.71 9.43
C LEU A 57 -7.28 -22.08 8.23
N MET A 58 -6.72 -22.30 7.05
CA MET A 58 -7.47 -22.60 5.82
C MET A 58 -6.64 -23.50 4.89
N ASP A 59 -7.26 -24.46 4.19
CA ASP A 59 -6.60 -25.29 3.18
C ASP A 59 -6.84 -24.71 1.78
N VAL A 60 -5.77 -24.60 0.99
CA VAL A 60 -5.81 -23.95 -0.31
C VAL A 60 -5.41 -24.96 -1.37
N MET A 61 -6.36 -25.32 -2.23
CA MET A 61 -6.09 -26.15 -3.38
C MET A 61 -6.06 -25.32 -4.66
N SER A 62 -4.87 -25.16 -5.22
CA SER A 62 -4.69 -24.54 -6.53
C SER A 62 -4.84 -25.60 -7.64
N GLY A 63 -5.87 -25.46 -8.48
CA GLY A 63 -6.10 -26.34 -9.63
C GLY A 63 -6.57 -25.55 -10.87
N ASN A 64 -5.95 -25.79 -12.03
CA ASN A 64 -6.33 -25.18 -13.33
C ASN A 64 -6.37 -23.63 -13.37
N GLY A 65 -5.50 -22.95 -12.62
CA GLY A 65 -5.41 -21.48 -12.64
C GLY A 65 -6.51 -20.76 -11.83
N MET A 66 -7.29 -21.50 -11.06
CA MET A 66 -8.27 -20.99 -10.11
C MET A 66 -7.92 -21.50 -8.71
N GLU A 67 -7.87 -20.59 -7.74
CA GLU A 67 -7.66 -20.96 -6.33
C GLU A 67 -9.00 -21.41 -5.77
N MET A 68 -9.13 -22.71 -5.49
CA MET A 68 -10.27 -23.24 -4.75
C MET A 68 -9.87 -23.36 -3.29
N PHE A 69 -10.66 -22.75 -2.42
CA PHE A 69 -10.38 -22.69 -1.00
C PHE A 69 -11.23 -23.78 -0.36
N MET A 70 -10.58 -24.82 0.19
CA MET A 70 -11.24 -25.62 1.21
C MET A 70 -10.86 -24.98 2.51
N LEU A 71 -11.73 -24.14 3.02
CA LEU A 71 -11.51 -23.60 4.35
C LEU A 71 -11.64 -24.77 5.31
N ALA A 72 -10.50 -25.33 5.67
CA ALA A 72 -10.48 -26.62 6.29
C ALA A 72 -11.09 -26.47 7.67
N SER A 73 -12.02 -27.37 7.97
CA SER A 73 -12.38 -27.73 9.32
C SER A 73 -11.18 -28.42 9.99
N THR A 74 -10.05 -27.72 10.10
CA THR A 74 -8.93 -28.16 10.91
C THR A 74 -9.27 -27.89 12.37
N PRO A 75 -8.86 -28.79 13.29
CA PRO A 75 -8.98 -28.53 14.72
C PRO A 75 -8.36 -27.19 15.12
N SER A 76 -7.30 -26.75 14.43
CA SER A 76 -6.65 -25.46 14.65
C SER A 76 -7.55 -24.25 14.39
N THR A 77 -8.46 -24.31 13.41
CA THR A 77 -9.40 -23.21 13.15
C THR A 77 -10.49 -23.15 14.21
N GLN A 78 -10.97 -24.32 14.67
CA GLN A 78 -11.91 -24.39 15.80
C GLN A 78 -11.27 -23.86 17.09
N ASP A 79 -10.06 -24.33 17.42
CA ASP A 79 -9.32 -23.89 18.61
C ASP A 79 -9.08 -22.37 18.56
N PHE A 80 -8.72 -21.83 17.38
CA PHE A 80 -8.50 -20.39 17.20
C PHE A 80 -9.76 -19.55 17.42
N LEU A 81 -10.92 -20.00 16.94
CA LEU A 81 -12.19 -19.31 17.17
C LEU A 81 -12.67 -19.46 18.62
N ASP A 82 -12.48 -20.63 19.23
CA ASP A 82 -12.80 -20.88 20.64
C ASP A 82 -11.95 -20.00 21.58
N GLU A 83 -10.71 -19.66 21.17
CA GLU A 83 -9.84 -18.70 21.84
C GLU A 83 -10.22 -17.22 21.60
N GLY A 84 -11.26 -16.96 20.79
CA GLY A 84 -11.81 -15.62 20.53
C GLY A 84 -11.44 -15.00 19.18
N GLY A 85 -10.70 -15.71 18.32
CA GLY A 85 -10.43 -15.33 16.95
C GLY A 85 -9.69 -14.00 16.76
N PHE A 86 -9.85 -13.40 15.59
CA PHE A 86 -9.29 -12.10 15.24
C PHE A 86 -9.91 -10.95 16.03
N MET A 87 -11.17 -11.07 16.44
CA MET A 87 -11.88 -10.03 17.19
C MET A 87 -11.32 -9.86 18.60
N ASP A 88 -11.10 -10.95 19.33
CA ASP A 88 -10.51 -10.90 20.67
C ASP A 88 -9.05 -10.43 20.62
N MET A 89 -8.30 -10.83 19.59
CA MET A 89 -6.95 -10.30 19.36
C MET A 89 -6.96 -8.78 19.15
N TYR A 90 -7.88 -8.26 18.34
CA TYR A 90 -8.01 -6.83 18.12
C TYR A 90 -8.36 -6.08 19.42
N VAL A 91 -9.30 -6.60 20.22
CA VAL A 91 -9.65 -6.02 21.52
C VAL A 91 -8.46 -6.03 22.47
N LYS A 92 -7.70 -7.13 22.57
CA LYS A 92 -6.47 -7.21 23.37
C LYS A 92 -5.40 -6.23 22.90
N GLU A 93 -5.29 -5.96 21.61
CA GLU A 93 -4.38 -4.95 21.08
C GLU A 93 -4.82 -3.54 21.45
N GLU A 94 -6.11 -3.20 21.32
CA GLU A 94 -6.64 -1.92 21.78
C GLU A 94 -6.43 -1.73 23.29
N GLU A 95 -6.69 -2.76 24.10
CA GLU A 95 -6.43 -2.71 25.54
C GLU A 95 -4.95 -2.50 25.86
N LYS A 96 -4.03 -3.15 25.13
CA LYS A 96 -2.58 -2.92 25.27
C LYS A 96 -2.19 -1.50 24.87
N TRP A 97 -2.78 -0.97 23.82
CA TRP A 97 -2.56 0.42 23.39
C TRP A 97 -3.08 1.40 24.43
N ASP A 98 -4.25 1.17 25.00
CA ASP A 98 -4.80 1.98 26.08
C ASP A 98 -3.93 1.91 27.34
N VAL A 99 -3.43 0.73 27.71
CA VAL A 99 -2.49 0.57 28.83
C VAL A 99 -1.15 1.27 28.53
N PHE A 100 -0.64 1.17 27.31
CA PHE A 100 0.58 1.88 26.90
C PHE A 100 0.39 3.39 26.92
N LEU A 101 -0.75 3.89 26.43
CA LEU A 101 -1.12 5.30 26.47
C LEU A 101 -1.38 5.78 27.90
N ASP A 102 -1.95 4.95 28.77
CA ASP A 102 -2.09 5.25 30.20
C ASP A 102 -0.72 5.30 30.87
N GLN A 103 0.22 4.42 30.52
CA GLN A 103 1.61 4.48 31.01
C GLN A 103 2.37 5.71 30.50
N LEU A 104 2.18 6.11 29.23
CA LEU A 104 2.77 7.32 28.66
C LEU A 104 2.13 8.60 29.23
N SER A 105 0.80 8.60 29.41
CA SER A 105 0.04 9.73 29.94
C SER A 105 0.11 9.83 31.46
N SER A 106 0.46 8.72 32.14
CA SER A 106 1.14 8.69 33.43
C SER A 106 2.57 9.24 33.30
N THR A 107 2.70 10.39 32.63
CA THR A 107 3.36 11.53 33.25
C THR A 107 2.88 11.63 34.69
N ARG A 108 3.60 10.93 35.57
CA ARG A 108 3.69 11.10 37.02
C ARG A 108 3.12 12.46 37.34
N LYS A 109 1.89 12.52 37.87
CA LYS A 109 1.28 13.78 38.32
C LYS A 109 2.20 14.30 39.42
N LEU A 110 3.20 15.10 39.02
CA LEU A 110 4.21 15.63 39.91
C LEU A 110 3.44 16.32 41.03
N THR A 111 3.63 15.83 42.25
CA THR A 111 3.05 16.44 43.43
C THR A 111 3.50 17.90 43.48
N LYS A 112 2.71 18.80 44.10
CA LYS A 112 3.00 20.25 44.10
C LYS A 112 4.42 20.56 44.62
N ASP A 113 4.97 19.67 45.44
CA ASP A 113 6.33 19.75 45.98
C ASP A 113 7.41 19.24 44.99
N GLU A 114 7.17 18.15 44.24
CA GLU A 114 8.06 17.72 43.16
C GLU A 114 8.10 18.76 42.01
N LYS A 115 6.98 19.41 41.70
CA LYS A 115 6.95 20.54 40.73
C LYS A 115 7.82 21.71 41.20
N LYS A 116 7.87 22.00 42.50
CA LYS A 116 8.72 23.06 43.06
C LYS A 116 10.21 22.68 42.99
N LEU A 117 10.56 21.41 43.22
CA LEU A 117 11.94 20.93 43.15
C LEU A 117 12.48 20.94 41.70
N ILE A 118 11.67 20.55 40.72
CA ILE A 118 12.04 20.62 39.29
C ILE A 118 12.14 22.08 38.81
N LYS A 119 11.29 22.98 39.30
CA LYS A 119 11.39 24.41 38.97
C LYS A 119 12.66 25.06 39.52
N LYS A 120 13.26 24.47 40.56
CA LYS A 120 14.45 24.98 41.26
C LYS A 120 15.77 24.30 40.85
N SER A 121 15.74 23.27 40.00
CA SER A 121 16.91 22.43 39.73
C SER A 121 17.19 22.29 38.23
N ASN A 122 18.39 22.73 37.85
CA ASN A 122 19.16 22.47 36.63
C ASN A 122 18.81 23.20 35.31
N PRO A 123 19.67 24.14 34.85
CA PRO A 123 19.60 24.72 33.51
C PRO A 123 19.88 23.70 32.39
N VAL A 124 20.46 22.54 32.72
CA VAL A 124 20.74 21.43 31.80
C VAL A 124 19.44 20.80 31.28
N LEU A 125 18.45 20.57 32.15
CA LEU A 125 17.16 19.97 31.77
C LEU A 125 16.34 20.87 30.83
N LYS A 126 16.50 22.20 30.94
CA LYS A 126 15.86 23.15 30.02
C LYS A 126 16.46 23.07 28.62
N ARG A 127 17.80 22.95 28.52
CA ARG A 127 18.50 22.81 27.24
C ARG A 127 18.12 21.51 26.54
N GLU A 128 18.08 20.40 27.26
CA GLU A 128 17.69 19.09 26.71
C GLU A 128 16.25 19.12 26.17
N LYS A 129 15.30 19.71 26.90
CA LYS A 129 13.92 19.87 26.41
C LYS A 129 13.85 20.74 25.16
N THR A 130 14.61 21.84 25.11
CA THR A 130 14.67 22.69 23.91
C THR A 130 15.26 21.94 22.71
N LEU A 131 16.33 21.17 22.91
CA LEU A 131 16.93 20.35 21.86
C LEU A 131 15.97 19.26 21.36
N LEU A 132 15.23 18.62 22.27
CA LEU A 132 14.26 17.58 21.93
C LEU A 132 13.09 18.18 21.14
N ILE A 133 12.56 19.34 21.55
CA ILE A 133 11.52 20.07 20.80
C ILE A 133 12.05 20.48 19.41
N LEU A 134 13.30 20.94 19.33
CA LEU A 134 13.91 21.33 18.06
C LEU A 134 14.10 20.13 17.14
N LEU A 135 14.53 18.99 17.67
CA LEU A 135 14.66 17.74 16.93
C LEU A 135 13.30 17.26 16.39
N ILE A 136 12.26 17.22 17.25
CA ILE A 136 10.91 16.87 16.81
C ILE A 136 10.45 17.83 15.73
N SER A 137 10.64 19.14 15.91
CA SER A 137 10.23 20.14 14.91
C SER A 137 10.94 19.93 13.56
N ALA A 138 12.24 19.59 13.57
CA ALA A 138 13.01 19.35 12.36
C ALA A 138 12.53 18.09 11.62
N ILE A 139 12.18 17.04 12.36
CA ILE A 139 11.61 15.80 11.79
C ILE A 139 10.24 16.09 11.19
N THR A 140 9.37 16.79 11.93
CA THR A 140 8.02 17.14 11.46
C THR A 140 8.06 18.03 10.22
N ILE A 141 8.95 19.03 10.18
CA ILE A 141 9.14 19.89 9.01
C ILE A 141 9.67 19.08 7.81
N SER A 142 10.66 18.21 8.03
CA SER A 142 11.18 17.34 6.96
C SER A 142 10.10 16.43 6.39
N PHE A 143 9.28 15.85 7.26
CA PHE A 143 8.17 14.99 6.87
C PHE A 143 7.08 15.75 6.09
N LEU A 144 6.68 16.93 6.58
CA LEU A 144 5.74 17.81 5.88
C LEU A 144 6.28 18.26 4.52
N PHE A 145 7.59 18.54 4.43
CA PHE A 145 8.24 18.90 3.18
C PHE A 145 8.23 17.73 2.19
N THR A 146 8.53 16.50 2.63
CA THR A 146 8.45 15.31 1.78
C THR A 146 7.03 15.05 1.29
N LEU A 147 6.02 15.17 2.16
CA LEU A 147 4.62 15.05 1.76
C LEU A 147 4.23 16.11 0.75
N ALA A 148 4.57 17.38 1.00
CA ALA A 148 4.28 18.48 0.09
C ALA A 148 5.00 18.32 -1.26
N SER A 149 6.20 17.75 -1.28
CA SER A 149 6.95 17.48 -2.52
C SER A 149 6.27 16.40 -3.36
N ILE A 150 5.86 15.29 -2.73
CA ILE A 150 5.14 14.20 -3.41
C ILE A 150 3.79 14.71 -3.94
N PHE A 151 3.06 15.49 -3.14
CA PHE A 151 1.80 16.10 -3.58
C PHE A 151 1.99 17.10 -4.72
N LYS A 152 3.07 17.89 -4.71
CA LYS A 152 3.39 18.77 -5.84
C LYS A 152 3.73 17.99 -7.09
N GLU A 153 4.55 16.95 -7.00
CA GLU A 153 4.99 16.17 -8.16
C GLU A 153 3.84 15.35 -8.78
N THR A 154 2.85 14.97 -7.98
CA THR A 154 1.65 14.25 -8.47
C THR A 154 0.52 15.17 -8.94
N LEU A 155 0.50 16.44 -8.53
CA LEU A 155 -0.58 17.40 -8.84
C LEU A 155 -0.13 18.53 -9.80
N LEU A 156 1.17 18.75 -9.99
CA LEU A 156 1.71 19.49 -11.13
C LEU A 156 1.65 18.55 -12.34
N GLU A 157 0.61 18.73 -13.14
CA GLU A 157 0.47 18.15 -14.48
C GLU A 157 1.83 18.23 -15.21
N PRO A 158 2.28 17.14 -15.86
CA PRO A 158 3.50 17.19 -16.67
C PRO A 158 3.28 18.28 -17.71
N ASP A 159 4.18 19.28 -17.76
CA ASP A 159 4.11 20.46 -18.66
C ASP A 159 3.39 20.10 -19.96
N TYR A 160 2.08 20.39 -20.00
CA TYR A 160 1.23 20.02 -21.12
C TYR A 160 1.63 20.98 -22.24
N VAL A 161 2.57 20.54 -23.07
CA VAL A 161 2.96 21.25 -24.28
C VAL A 161 1.65 21.54 -25.03
N PRO A 162 1.27 22.81 -25.22
CA PRO A 162 0.04 23.15 -25.91
C PRO A 162 0.00 22.40 -27.24
N ALA A 163 -1.14 21.80 -27.61
CA ALA A 163 -1.27 20.95 -28.79
C ALA A 163 -0.63 21.57 -30.05
N ASP A 164 -0.72 22.90 -30.17
CA ASP A 164 -0.12 23.72 -31.23
C ASP A 164 1.42 23.60 -31.32
N GLU A 165 2.13 23.57 -30.20
CA GLU A 165 3.59 23.42 -30.17
C GLU A 165 4.02 21.98 -30.48
N PHE A 166 3.21 21.01 -30.05
CA PHE A 166 3.42 19.61 -30.38
C PHE A 166 3.23 19.35 -31.87
N GLU A 167 2.15 19.85 -32.47
CA GLU A 167 1.89 19.73 -33.90
C GLU A 167 2.99 20.36 -34.75
N ARG A 168 3.48 21.55 -34.36
CA ARG A 168 4.61 22.21 -35.03
C ARG A 168 5.88 21.37 -35.00
N LYS A 169 6.21 20.77 -33.85
CA LYS A 169 7.39 19.89 -33.73
C LYS A 169 7.24 18.62 -34.58
N ILE A 170 6.04 18.04 -34.62
CA ILE A 170 5.76 16.86 -35.46
C ILE A 170 5.90 17.19 -36.95
N GLN A 171 5.38 18.34 -37.39
CA GLN A 171 5.54 18.79 -38.79
C GLN A 171 7.01 19.02 -39.16
N GLN A 172 7.78 19.68 -38.30
CA GLN A 172 9.23 19.87 -38.52
C GLN A 172 9.97 18.53 -38.63
N LEU A 173 9.62 17.56 -37.78
CA LEU A 173 10.22 16.23 -37.82
C LEU A 173 9.89 15.50 -39.12
N GLN A 174 8.64 15.57 -39.58
CA GLN A 174 8.22 14.98 -40.85
C GLN A 174 8.94 15.59 -42.05
N GLU A 175 9.08 16.92 -42.08
CA GLU A 175 9.81 17.61 -43.15
C GLU A 175 11.29 17.20 -43.19
N GLN A 176 11.94 17.08 -42.03
CA GLN A 176 13.31 16.59 -41.94
C GLN A 176 13.45 15.16 -42.46
N TYR A 177 12.54 14.26 -42.07
CA TYR A 177 12.54 12.87 -42.55
C TYR A 177 12.36 12.75 -44.07
N ILE A 178 11.54 13.62 -44.67
CA ILE A 178 11.33 13.62 -46.12
C ILE A 178 12.60 14.10 -46.84
N GLN A 179 13.23 15.16 -46.36
CA GLN A 179 14.47 15.68 -46.93
C GLN A 179 15.61 14.67 -46.82
N GLU A 180 15.75 14.01 -45.68
CA GLU A 180 16.77 13.00 -45.46
C GLU A 180 16.57 11.77 -46.37
N ASN A 181 15.33 11.30 -46.53
CA ASN A 181 15.02 10.21 -47.46
C ASN A 181 15.37 10.57 -48.91
N GLN A 182 15.05 11.79 -49.36
CA GLN A 182 15.40 12.23 -50.72
C GLN A 182 16.92 12.28 -50.92
N ARG A 183 17.65 12.76 -49.91
CA ARG A 183 19.10 12.77 -49.93
C ARG A 183 19.66 11.36 -50.02
N LEU A 184 19.21 10.44 -49.16
CA LEU A 184 19.67 9.04 -49.17
C LEU A 184 19.34 8.33 -50.49
N GLN A 185 18.16 8.58 -51.08
CA GLN A 185 17.83 8.05 -52.40
C GLN A 185 18.76 8.60 -53.50
N SER A 186 19.14 9.87 -53.42
CA SER A 186 20.08 10.46 -54.37
C SER A 186 21.49 9.87 -54.23
N GLU A 187 21.95 9.63 -52.99
CA GLU A 187 23.24 9.02 -52.69
C GLU A 187 23.26 7.55 -53.14
N LEU A 188 22.19 6.79 -52.90
CA LEU A 188 22.02 5.42 -53.41
C LEU A 188 22.10 5.36 -54.93
N LYS A 189 21.38 6.25 -55.63
CA LYS A 189 21.39 6.30 -57.10
C LYS A 189 22.76 6.68 -57.68
N GLN A 190 23.52 7.52 -56.98
CA GLN A 190 24.90 7.84 -57.36
C GLN A 190 25.84 6.65 -57.14
N ALA A 191 25.69 5.95 -56.01
CA ALA A 191 26.47 4.75 -55.70
C ALA A 191 26.18 3.61 -56.70
N GLU A 192 24.92 3.39 -57.07
CA GLU A 192 24.51 2.41 -58.10
C GLU A 192 25.14 2.73 -59.45
N ARG A 193 25.10 4.00 -59.89
CA ARG A 193 25.75 4.42 -61.14
C ARG A 193 27.27 4.24 -61.13
N ALA A 194 27.91 4.50 -59.98
CA ALA A 194 29.34 4.27 -59.82
C ALA A 194 29.69 2.78 -59.89
N LEU A 195 28.89 1.92 -59.25
CA LEU A 195 29.01 0.46 -59.34
C LEU A 195 28.81 -0.05 -60.78
N ASP A 196 27.77 0.40 -61.47
CA ASP A 196 27.51 0.05 -62.87
C ASP A 196 28.66 0.47 -63.80
N SER A 197 29.33 1.59 -63.51
CA SER A 197 30.50 2.05 -64.29
C SER A 197 31.77 1.23 -64.04
N LEU A 198 31.87 0.53 -62.89
CA LEU A 198 33.00 -0.34 -62.54
C LEU A 198 32.80 -1.79 -63.02
N THR A 199 31.57 -2.17 -63.36
CA THR A 199 31.20 -3.53 -63.78
C THR A 199 31.18 -3.69 -65.31
N LYS A 200 31.56 -2.65 -66.05
CA LYS A 200 31.61 -2.59 -67.52
C LYS A 200 33.05 -2.51 -68.01
#